data_AF-A0A968IYV2-F1
#
_entry.id   AF-A0A968IYV2-F1
#
_cell.length_a   1.000
_cell.length_b   1.000
_cell.length_c   1.000
_cell.angle_alpha   90.00
_cell.angle_beta   90.00
_cell.angle_gamma   90.00
#
_symmetry.space_group_name_H-M   'P 1'
#
loop_
_entity.id
_entity.type
_entity.pdbx_description
1 polymer ?
#
loop_
_entity_poly.entity_id
_entity_poly.type
_entity_poly.pdbx_seq_one_letter_code
_entity_poly.pdbx_strand_id
1 'polypeptide(L)'
;MNPNPESNFGTTSGPTSERLKEQFLYPKARYAGEFTPANLLFDANLQEFAGRVAIVCALESGGKISPLEAYQEIRRLWEALDISRHQLFDEPT
;
A
#
# COMPACT_ATOMS: atom_id res chain seq x y z
N MET A 1 52.71 14.83 -3.70
CA MET A 1 52.03 13.72 -2.97
C MET A 1 50.57 14.09 -2.87
N ASN A 2 49.69 13.38 -3.58
CA ASN A 2 48.24 13.55 -3.52
C ASN A 2 47.69 12.40 -2.67
N PRO A 3 46.96 12.63 -1.57
CA PRO A 3 46.11 11.59 -1.01
C PRO A 3 44.68 11.68 -1.59
N ASN A 4 44.39 10.58 -2.28
CA ASN A 4 43.15 9.94 -2.75
C ASN A 4 41.76 10.51 -2.31
N PRO A 5 40.81 10.66 -3.27
CA PRO A 5 39.38 10.84 -3.01
C PRO A 5 38.66 9.48 -2.85
N GLU A 6 38.60 8.98 -1.62
CA GLU A 6 37.66 7.92 -1.22
C GLU A 6 36.87 8.47 -0.03
N SER A 7 35.55 8.33 0.09
CA SER A 7 34.67 7.35 -0.50
C SER A 7 33.24 7.90 -0.27
N ASN A 8 32.48 8.12 -1.33
CA ASN A 8 31.07 8.46 -1.21
C ASN A 8 30.30 7.14 -0.97
N PHE A 9 30.32 6.67 0.28
CA PHE A 9 29.49 5.55 0.71
C PHE A 9 28.03 5.93 0.48
N GLY A 10 27.36 5.17 -0.37
CA GLY A 10 25.95 5.35 -0.68
C GLY A 10 25.12 5.45 0.60
N THR A 11 24.41 6.55 0.74
CA THR A 11 23.42 6.77 1.78
C THR A 11 22.35 5.70 1.62
N THR A 12 22.46 4.62 2.39
CA THR A 12 21.38 3.64 2.51
C THR A 12 20.29 4.34 3.33
N SER A 13 19.36 5.01 2.65
CA SER A 13 18.17 5.54 3.30
C SER A 13 17.38 4.34 3.81
N GLY A 14 17.40 4.17 5.14
CA GLY A 14 16.52 3.22 5.81
C GLY A 14 15.05 3.47 5.45
N PRO A 15 14.16 2.50 5.73
CA PRO A 15 12.73 2.69 5.48
C PRO A 15 12.26 3.96 6.18
N THR A 16 11.48 4.79 5.46
CA THR A 16 10.89 6.00 6.01
C THR A 16 9.92 5.64 7.15
N SER A 17 9.73 6.57 8.08
CA SER A 17 8.76 6.41 9.18
C SER A 17 7.36 6.06 8.66
N GLU A 18 6.95 6.63 7.53
CA GLU A 18 5.66 6.32 6.89
C GLU A 18 5.57 4.88 6.40
N ARG A 19 6.63 4.34 5.77
CA ARG A 19 6.67 2.95 5.32
C ARG A 19 6.56 1.97 6.49
N LEU A 20 7.17 2.32 7.63
CA LEU A 20 7.09 1.51 8.85
C LEU A 20 5.69 1.52 9.45
N LYS A 21 5.01 2.67 9.45
CA LYS A 21 3.61 2.77 9.89
C LYS A 21 2.70 1.93 9.00
N GLU A 22 2.85 2.02 7.68
CA GLU A 22 2.07 1.20 6.75
C GLU A 22 2.26 -0.29 7.00
N GLN A 23 3.51 -0.74 7.19
CA GLN A 23 3.80 -2.15 7.50
C GLN A 23 3.21 -2.60 8.84
N PHE A 24 3.18 -1.71 9.83
CA PHE A 24 2.60 -1.99 11.14
C PHE A 24 1.07 -2.04 11.09
N LEU A 25 0.45 -1.09 10.40
CA LEU A 25 -1.00 -0.96 10.31
C LEU A 25 -1.61 -1.99 9.35
N TYR A 26 -0.86 -2.39 8.32
CA TYR A 26 -1.29 -3.29 7.25
C TYR A 26 -0.26 -4.39 7.01
N PRO A 27 -0.18 -5.41 7.90
CA PRO A 27 0.72 -6.53 7.69
C PRO A 27 0.37 -7.23 6.37
N LYS A 28 1.35 -7.30 5.45
CA LYS A 28 1.16 -7.93 4.15
C LYS A 28 1.36 -9.44 4.25
N ALA A 29 0.35 -10.18 3.83
CA ALA A 29 0.46 -11.60 3.58
C ALA A 29 1.38 -11.85 2.38
N ARG A 30 2.02 -13.02 2.37
CA ARG A 30 2.78 -13.46 1.21
C ARG A 30 1.82 -13.76 0.05
N TYR A 31 2.13 -13.24 -1.13
CA TYR A 31 1.39 -13.57 -2.34
C TYR A 31 1.53 -15.06 -2.68
N ALA A 32 0.41 -15.73 -2.90
CA ALA A 32 0.33 -17.17 -3.15
C ALA A 32 -0.26 -17.54 -4.53
N GLY A 33 -0.53 -16.54 -5.38
CA GLY A 33 -1.07 -16.76 -6.73
C GLY A 33 0.00 -16.91 -7.81
N GLU A 34 -0.43 -17.03 -9.05
CA GLU A 34 0.47 -17.13 -10.20
C GLU A 34 1.28 -15.84 -10.36
N PHE A 35 2.60 -16.00 -10.50
CA PHE A 35 3.49 -14.85 -10.63
C PHE A 35 3.38 -14.20 -12.00
N THR A 36 2.83 -12.98 -12.00
CA THR A 36 3.07 -11.96 -13.02
C THR A 36 3.34 -10.64 -12.29
N PRO A 37 4.08 -9.68 -12.88
CA PRO A 37 4.26 -8.36 -12.28
C PRO A 37 2.94 -7.67 -11.95
N ALA A 38 1.95 -7.77 -12.86
CA ALA A 38 0.61 -7.21 -12.67
C ALA A 38 -0.12 -7.88 -11.48
N ASN A 39 -0.08 -9.21 -11.38
CA ASN A 39 -0.69 -9.95 -10.29
C ASN A 39 -0.07 -9.61 -8.93
N LEU A 40 1.27 -9.55 -8.85
CA LEU A 40 1.96 -9.23 -7.61
C LEU A 40 1.65 -7.79 -7.15
N LEU A 41 1.63 -6.84 -8.09
CA LEU A 41 1.33 -5.44 -7.79
C LEU A 41 -0.14 -5.26 -7.41
N PHE A 42 -1.06 -5.91 -8.12
CA PHE A 42 -2.48 -5.87 -7.79
C PHE A 42 -2.76 -6.48 -6.43
N ASP A 43 -2.12 -7.60 -6.08
CA ASP A 43 -2.23 -8.21 -4.76
C ASP A 43 -1.76 -7.26 -3.65
N ALA A 44 -0.63 -6.57 -3.85
CA ALA A 44 -0.16 -5.56 -2.89
C ALA A 44 -1.19 -4.43 -2.67
N ASN A 45 -1.85 -3.98 -3.74
CA ASN A 45 -2.90 -2.95 -3.67
C ASN A 45 -4.19 -3.47 -3.00
N LEU A 46 -4.57 -4.72 -3.30
CA LEU A 46 -5.70 -5.39 -2.67
C LEU A 46 -5.50 -5.57 -1.16
N GLN A 47 -4.28 -5.93 -0.75
CA GLN A 47 -3.94 -6.06 0.67
C GLN A 47 -3.96 -4.70 1.40
N GLU A 48 -3.49 -3.62 0.77
CA GLU A 48 -3.63 -2.26 1.31
C GLU A 48 -5.10 -1.87 1.47
N PHE A 49 -5.92 -2.10 0.43
CA PHE A 49 -7.37 -1.86 0.48
C PHE A 49 -8.01 -2.59 1.67
N ALA A 50 -7.76 -3.88 1.83
CA ALA A 50 -8.32 -4.68 2.92
C ALA A 50 -7.92 -4.13 4.30
N GLY A 51 -6.65 -3.76 4.46
CA GLY A 51 -6.14 -3.16 5.68
C GLY A 51 -6.82 -1.82 6.01
N ARG A 52 -6.95 -0.92 5.03
CA ARG A 52 -7.59 0.39 5.21
C ARG A 52 -9.08 0.25 5.52
N VAL A 53 -9.80 -0.66 4.85
CA VAL A 53 -11.20 -0.98 5.17
C VAL A 53 -11.33 -1.45 6.62
N ALA A 54 -10.45 -2.34 7.09
CA ALA A 54 -10.48 -2.81 8.47
C ALA A 54 -10.31 -1.67 9.48
N ILE A 55 -9.41 -0.71 9.23
CA ILE A 55 -9.25 0.48 10.08
C ILE A 55 -10.50 1.36 10.05
N VAL A 56 -11.08 1.62 8.87
CA VAL A 56 -12.31 2.41 8.75
C VAL A 56 -13.45 1.78 9.56
N CYS A 57 -13.65 0.46 9.45
CA CYS A 57 -14.65 -0.25 10.24
C CYS A 57 -14.34 -0.19 11.74
N ALA A 58 -13.08 -0.31 12.16
CA ALA A 58 -12.71 -0.19 13.56
C ALA A 58 -12.98 1.21 14.13
N LEU A 59 -12.75 2.26 13.33
CA LEU A 59 -13.07 3.64 13.71
C LEU A 59 -14.57 3.86 13.85
N GLU A 60 -15.37 3.31 12.93
CA GLU A 60 -16.83 3.36 13.00
C GLU A 60 -17.36 2.63 14.24
N SER A 61 -16.93 1.39 14.44
CA SER A 61 -17.38 0.57 15.58
C SER A 61 -16.92 1.14 16.93
N GLY A 62 -15.82 1.89 16.93
CA GLY A 62 -15.34 2.66 18.09
C GLY A 62 -16.03 4.02 18.26
N GLY A 63 -17.01 4.37 17.41
CA GLY A 63 -17.77 5.62 17.45
C GLY A 63 -16.98 6.87 17.07
N LYS A 64 -15.85 6.72 16.37
CA LYS A 64 -14.97 7.84 15.95
C LYS A 64 -15.43 8.52 14.68
N ILE A 65 -16.08 7.76 13.80
CA ILE A 65 -16.72 8.24 12.57
C ILE A 65 -18.12 7.64 12.48
N SER A 66 -19.02 8.31 11.76
CA SER A 66 -20.36 7.80 11.51
C SER A 66 -20.37 6.65 10.49
N PRO A 67 -21.42 5.82 10.48
CA PRO A 67 -21.59 4.80 9.44
C PRO A 67 -21.58 5.36 8.02
N LEU A 68 -22.11 6.59 7.83
CA LEU A 68 -22.13 7.24 6.52
C LEU A 68 -20.72 7.68 6.07
N GLU A 69 -19.93 8.24 6.98
CA GLU A 69 -18.53 8.59 6.70
C GLU A 69 -17.70 7.34 6.38
N ALA A 70 -17.90 6.26 7.15
CA ALA A 70 -17.24 4.98 6.90
C ALA A 70 -17.60 4.42 5.51
N TYR A 71 -18.88 4.44 5.14
CA TYR A 71 -19.33 4.02 3.82
C TYR A 71 -18.70 4.85 2.69
N GLN A 72 -18.67 6.18 2.84
CA GLN A 72 -18.06 7.06 1.85
C GLN A 72 -16.56 6.78 1.68
N GLU A 73 -15.85 6.52 2.77
CA GLU A 73 -14.42 6.23 2.70
C GLU A 73 -14.14 4.87 2.07
N ILE A 74 -14.90 3.82 2.44
CA ILE A 74 -14.81 2.51 1.80
C ILE A 74 -15.06 2.61 0.29
N ARG A 75 -16.03 3.43 -0.13
CA ARG A 75 -16.30 3.68 -1.55
C ARG A 75 -15.10 4.33 -2.26
N ARG A 76 -14.45 5.32 -1.66
CA ARG A 76 -13.24 5.92 -2.24
C ARG A 76 -12.09 4.91 -2.37
N LEU A 77 -11.92 4.06 -1.35
CA LEU A 77 -10.92 2.99 -1.38
C LEU A 77 -11.21 1.99 -2.51
N TRP A 78 -12.47 1.64 -2.71
CA TRP A 78 -12.89 0.77 -3.80
C TRP A 78 -12.63 1.39 -5.18
N GLU A 79 -12.98 2.66 -5.37
CA GLU A 79 -12.73 3.38 -6.62
C GLU A 79 -11.22 3.40 -6.96
N ALA A 80 -10.34 3.60 -5.96
CA ALA A 80 -8.90 3.53 -6.16
C ALA A 80 -8.41 2.12 -6.55
N LEU A 81 -8.92 1.07 -5.89
CA LEU A 81 -8.60 -0.32 -6.21
C LEU A 81 -9.06 -0.70 -7.63
N ASP A 82 -10.26 -0.26 -8.02
CA ASP A 82 -10.83 -0.51 -9.33
C ASP A 82 -10.02 0.18 -10.44
N ILE A 83 -9.58 1.42 -10.24
CA ILE A 83 -8.66 2.11 -11.17
C ILE A 83 -7.35 1.32 -11.30
N SER A 84 -6.76 0.88 -10.18
CA SER A 84 -5.55 0.07 -10.21
C SER A 84 -5.74 -1.23 -11.00
N ARG A 85 -6.90 -1.89 -10.87
CA ARG A 85 -7.20 -3.11 -11.63
C ARG A 85 -7.19 -2.83 -13.12
N HIS A 86 -7.91 -1.78 -13.56
CA HIS A 86 -7.98 -1.42 -14.97
C HIS A 86 -6.60 -1.10 -15.55
N GLN A 87 -5.77 -0.33 -14.82
CA GLN A 87 -4.42 0.02 -15.26
C GLN A 87 -3.49 -1.19 -15.41
N LEU A 88 -3.69 -2.25 -14.61
CA LEU A 88 -2.81 -3.42 -14.60
C LEU A 88 -3.24 -4.51 -15.58
N PHE A 89 -4.51 -4.54 -15.97
CA PHE A 89 -5.08 -5.66 -16.73
C PHE A 89 -5.80 -5.26 -18.02
N ASP A 90 -6.23 -4.00 -18.18
CA ASP A 90 -7.10 -3.58 -19.30
C ASP A 90 -6.39 -2.66 -20.32
N GLU A 91 -5.22 -2.08 -20.02
CA GLU A 91 -4.47 -1.27 -20.99
C GLU A 91 -3.58 -2.15 -21.92
N PRO A 92 -3.72 -2.03 -23.26
CA PRO A 92 -2.82 -2.70 -24.20
C PRO A 92 -1.43 -2.04 -24.13
N THR A 93 -0.42 -2.83 -23.78
CA THR A 93 0.99 -2.40 -23.72
C THR A 93 1.59 -2.22 -25.11
#